data_AF-A0A7Y3RKE2-F1
#
_entry.id   AF-A0A7Y3RKE2-F1
#
_cell.length_a   1.000
_cell.length_b   1.000
_cell.length_c   1.000
_cell.angle_alpha   90.00
_cell.angle_beta   90.00
_cell.angle_gamma   90.00
#
_symmetry.space_group_name_H-M   'P 1'
#
loop_
_entity.id
_entity.type
_entity.pdbx_description
1 polymer ?
#
loop_
_entity_poly.entity_id
_entity_poly.type
_entity_poly.pdbx_seq_one_letter_code
_entity_poly.pdbx_strand_id
1 'polypeptide(L)'
;MMQGISQDKLGEELGLTFQQVQKYEKGVNRIGASRLYEIARILSVPVQFFYDDYGDGPETLIGFAETQRNLSGGKDDRADFLATLSTPEGMQLCRAFAKIKDYQVRRKVLDLVKTLGDEVDEGSEKG
;
A
#
# COMPACT_ATOMS: atom_id res chain seq x y z
N MET A 1 11.13 24.17 -11.29
CA MET A 1 9.87 24.70 -11.84
C MET A 1 9.40 23.75 -12.93
N MET A 2 8.31 23.04 -12.69
CA MET A 2 7.67 22.18 -13.70
C MET A 2 7.04 23.10 -14.75
N GLN A 3 7.60 23.11 -15.95
CA GLN A 3 7.17 24.04 -17.00
C GLN A 3 5.79 23.61 -17.53
N GLY A 4 4.76 24.40 -17.22
CA GLY A 4 3.42 24.20 -17.79
C GLY A 4 2.37 25.19 -17.30
N ILE A 5 2.39 25.57 -16.03
CA ILE A 5 1.42 26.50 -15.43
C ILE A 5 2.06 27.35 -14.33
N SER A 6 1.65 28.61 -14.18
CA SER A 6 2.06 29.43 -13.03
C SER A 6 1.29 29.02 -11.78
N GLN A 7 1.89 29.22 -10.60
CA GLN A 7 1.23 28.95 -9.31
C GLN A 7 -0.06 29.75 -9.11
N ASP A 8 -0.09 30.99 -9.61
CA ASP A 8 -1.29 31.83 -9.59
C ASP A 8 -2.43 31.20 -10.39
N LYS A 9 -2.13 30.72 -11.60
CA LYS A 9 -3.12 30.06 -12.46
C LYS A 9 -3.56 28.70 -11.90
N LEU A 10 -2.67 27.97 -11.22
CA LEU A 10 -3.05 26.76 -10.48
C LEU A 10 -3.98 27.09 -9.29
N GLY A 11 -3.72 28.19 -8.59
CA GLY A 11 -4.59 28.68 -7.51
C GLY A 11 -5.99 29.03 -8.02
N GLU A 12 -6.08 29.76 -9.13
CA GLU A 12 -7.35 30.11 -9.78
C GLU A 12 -8.18 28.87 -10.16
N GLU A 13 -7.56 27.89 -10.83
CA GLU A 13 -8.22 26.64 -11.23
C GLU A 13 -8.68 25.79 -10.03
N LEU A 14 -8.00 25.88 -8.88
CA LEU A 14 -8.36 25.17 -7.66
C LEU A 14 -9.32 25.96 -6.74
N GLY A 15 -9.60 27.22 -7.05
CA GLY A 15 -10.33 28.13 -6.16
C GLY A 15 -9.56 28.42 -4.86
N LEU A 16 -8.23 28.45 -4.91
CA LEU A 16 -7.33 28.66 -3.78
C LEU A 16 -6.53 29.95 -3.94
N THR A 17 -6.16 30.56 -2.83
CA THR A 17 -5.26 31.72 -2.85
C THR A 17 -3.83 31.30 -3.17
N PHE A 18 -3.05 32.21 -3.75
CA PHE A 18 -1.61 31.99 -4.00
C PHE A 18 -0.86 31.52 -2.73
N GLN A 19 -1.17 32.12 -1.58
CA GLN A 19 -0.59 31.72 -0.29
C GLN A 19 -0.92 30.28 0.09
N GLN A 20 -2.12 29.79 -0.26
CA GLN A 20 -2.52 28.42 0.03
C GLN A 20 -1.79 27.42 -0.87
N VAL A 21 -1.60 27.75 -2.15
CA VAL A 21 -0.76 26.96 -3.08
C VAL A 21 0.67 26.90 -2.55
N GLN A 22 1.24 28.02 -2.08
CA GLN A 22 2.56 28.01 -1.45
C GLN A 22 2.64 27.13 -0.19
N LYS A 23 1.57 27.06 0.61
CA LYS A 23 1.53 26.17 1.79
C LYS A 23 1.53 24.69 1.39
N TYR A 24 0.94 24.35 0.25
CA TYR A 24 0.98 23.00 -0.31
C TYR A 24 2.36 22.64 -0.82
N GLU A 25 2.99 23.52 -1.60
CA GLU A 25 4.35 23.28 -2.11
C GLU A 25 5.39 23.14 -0.99
N LYS A 26 5.25 23.91 0.08
CA LYS A 26 6.14 23.84 1.26
C LYS A 26 5.80 22.68 2.20
N GLY A 27 4.74 21.91 1.92
CA GLY A 27 4.28 20.80 2.76
C GLY A 27 3.73 21.23 4.14
N VAL A 28 3.49 22.52 4.35
CA VAL A 28 2.94 23.06 5.61
C VAL A 28 1.49 22.62 5.78
N ASN A 29 0.74 22.57 4.68
CA ASN A 29 -0.61 22.03 4.65
C ASN A 29 -0.61 20.68 3.93
N ARG A 30 -1.24 19.67 4.55
CA ARG A 30 -1.50 18.39 3.88
C ARG A 30 -2.55 18.57 2.78
N ILE A 31 -2.35 17.84 1.69
CA ILE A 31 -3.29 17.78 0.57
C ILE A 31 -4.10 16.49 0.71
N GLY A 32 -5.43 16.59 0.70
CA GLY A 32 -6.30 15.42 0.67
C GLY A 32 -6.32 14.76 -0.72
N ALA A 33 -6.64 13.47 -0.80
CA ALA A 33 -6.60 12.69 -2.05
C ALA A 33 -7.45 13.31 -3.19
N SER A 34 -8.64 13.84 -2.88
CA SER A 34 -9.48 14.52 -3.88
C SER A 34 -8.78 15.73 -4.50
N ARG A 35 -8.10 16.52 -3.67
CA ARG A 35 -7.41 17.73 -4.12
C ARG A 35 -6.15 17.37 -4.91
N LEU A 36 -5.43 16.33 -4.49
CA LEU A 36 -4.28 15.83 -5.24
C LEU A 36 -4.67 15.33 -6.64
N TYR A 37 -5.82 14.66 -6.75
CA TYR A 37 -6.39 14.23 -8.04
C TYR A 37 -6.74 15.42 -8.95
N GLU A 38 -7.36 16.47 -8.40
CA GLU A 38 -7.64 17.71 -9.15
C GLU A 38 -6.34 18.38 -9.66
N ILE A 39 -5.31 18.46 -8.82
CA ILE A 39 -4.01 19.01 -9.20
C ILE A 39 -3.38 18.19 -10.34
N ALA A 40 -3.38 16.85 -10.26
CA ALA A 40 -2.89 15.98 -11.33
C ALA A 40 -3.59 16.26 -12.67
N ARG A 41 -4.92 16.41 -12.63
CA ARG A 41 -5.72 16.75 -13.80
C ARG A 41 -5.36 18.10 -14.40
N ILE A 42 -5.20 19.14 -13.58
CA ILE A 42 -4.84 20.49 -14.04
C ILE A 42 -3.44 20.48 -14.67
N LEU A 43 -2.51 19.75 -14.06
CA LEU A 43 -1.14 19.61 -14.56
C LEU A 43 -1.02 18.60 -15.72
N SER A 44 -2.11 17.92 -16.08
CA SER A 44 -2.13 16.87 -17.13
C SER A 44 -1.10 15.76 -16.90
N VAL A 45 -0.93 15.34 -15.64
CA VAL A 45 -0.05 14.23 -15.25
C VAL A 45 -0.83 13.14 -14.50
N PRO A 46 -0.38 11.88 -14.55
CA PRO A 46 -0.90 10.84 -13.65
C PRO A 46 -0.68 11.24 -12.19
N VAL A 47 -1.59 10.84 -11.30
CA VAL A 47 -1.45 11.14 -9.85
C VAL A 47 -0.17 10.53 -9.26
N GLN A 48 0.29 9.43 -9.84
CA GLN A 48 1.57 8.76 -9.53
C GLN A 48 2.77 9.70 -9.66
N PHE A 49 2.72 10.71 -10.54
CA PHE A 49 3.79 11.69 -10.72
C PHE A 49 4.22 12.35 -9.40
N PHE A 50 3.29 12.61 -8.47
CA PHE A 50 3.60 13.21 -7.17
C PHE A 50 4.27 12.24 -6.18
N TYR A 51 4.39 10.97 -6.56
CA TYR A 51 4.94 9.88 -5.77
C TYR A 51 6.18 9.24 -6.43
N ASP A 52 6.61 9.68 -7.61
CA ASP A 52 7.76 9.11 -8.32
C ASP A 52 9.06 9.21 -7.48
N ASP A 53 9.22 10.29 -6.70
CA ASP A 53 10.35 10.48 -5.78
C ASP A 53 10.20 9.74 -4.44
N TYR A 54 9.02 9.16 -4.14
CA TYR A 54 8.79 8.35 -2.93
C TYR A 54 9.37 6.94 -3.04
N GLY A 55 10.03 6.62 -4.16
CA GLY A 55 10.72 5.37 -4.38
C GLY A 55 9.76 4.25 -4.76
N ASP A 56 10.31 3.34 -5.55
CA ASP A 56 9.77 2.05 -6.01
C ASP A 56 9.37 1.13 -4.81
N GLY A 57 8.39 1.55 -4.03
CA GLY A 57 7.67 0.67 -3.12
C GLY A 57 6.83 -0.26 -3.99
N PRO A 58 6.86 -1.58 -3.79
CA PRO A 58 6.24 -2.54 -4.71
C PRO A 58 4.80 -2.13 -4.98
N GLU A 59 4.41 -2.11 -6.27
CA GLU A 59 3.12 -1.69 -6.87
C GLU A 59 1.85 -2.35 -6.28
N THR A 60 1.94 -2.99 -5.12
CA THR A 60 0.90 -3.78 -4.46
C THR A 60 0.38 -3.17 -3.16
N LEU A 61 0.61 -1.88 -2.87
CA LEU A 61 -0.16 -1.17 -1.83
C LEU A 61 -1.56 -0.82 -2.34
N ILE A 62 -2.30 -1.86 -2.74
CA ILE A 62 -3.76 -1.88 -2.74
C ILE A 62 -4.19 -1.57 -1.30
N GLY A 63 -5.06 -0.59 -1.15
CA GLY A 63 -5.49 -0.06 0.14
C GLY A 63 -6.07 -1.11 1.08
N PHE A 64 -5.25 -1.58 2.03
CA PHE A 64 -5.66 -2.42 3.15
C PHE A 64 -5.26 -1.81 4.50
N ALA A 65 -5.37 -0.49 4.63
CA ALA A 65 -5.20 0.18 5.93
C ALA A 65 -6.22 -0.28 6.98
N GLU A 66 -7.37 -0.83 6.57
CA GLU A 66 -8.39 -1.34 7.50
C GLU A 66 -8.12 -2.76 8.01
N THR A 67 -7.36 -3.59 7.28
CA THR A 67 -6.98 -4.93 7.75
C THR A 67 -5.86 -4.88 8.82
N GLN A 68 -5.10 -3.78 8.89
CA GLN A 68 -3.97 -3.60 9.82
C GLN A 68 -4.35 -3.53 11.30
N ARG A 69 -5.63 -3.31 11.67
CA ARG A 69 -6.02 -3.35 13.09
C ARG A 69 -6.15 -4.77 13.65
N ASN A 70 -6.23 -5.78 12.79
CA ASN A 70 -6.42 -7.18 13.21
C ASN A 70 -5.15 -8.05 13.09
N LEU A 71 -4.06 -7.54 12.52
CA LEU A 71 -2.74 -8.18 12.60
C LEU A 71 -1.87 -7.37 13.54
N SER A 72 -2.05 -7.59 14.84
CA SER A 72 -1.13 -7.16 15.88
C SER A 72 0.15 -8.00 15.82
N GLY A 73 0.95 -7.79 14.77
CA GLY A 73 2.31 -8.31 14.62
C GLY A 73 3.27 -7.14 14.48
N GLY A 74 4.45 -7.23 15.09
CA GLY A 74 5.46 -6.18 15.14
C GLY A 74 5.94 -5.73 13.74
N LYS A 75 6.75 -4.68 13.69
CA LYS A 75 7.35 -4.21 12.42
C LYS A 75 8.19 -5.29 11.72
N ASP A 76 8.74 -6.25 12.46
CA ASP A 76 9.56 -7.36 11.94
C ASP A 76 8.72 -8.42 11.22
N ASP A 77 7.51 -8.72 11.71
CA ASP A 77 6.58 -9.68 11.09
C ASP A 77 6.21 -9.28 9.65
N ARG A 78 6.21 -7.98 9.36
CA ARG A 78 5.94 -7.47 8.00
C ARG A 78 7.09 -7.74 7.04
N ALA A 79 8.33 -7.58 7.50
CA ALA A 79 9.51 -7.79 6.67
C ALA A 79 9.68 -9.28 6.36
N ASP A 80 9.51 -10.13 7.36
CA ASP A 80 9.58 -11.58 7.23
C ASP A 80 8.44 -12.14 6.37
N PHE A 81 7.23 -11.58 6.51
CA PHE A 81 6.10 -11.94 5.66
C PHE A 81 6.33 -11.54 4.19
N LEU A 82 6.81 -10.32 3.93
CA LEU A 82 7.10 -9.87 2.56
C LEU A 82 8.27 -10.65 1.94
N ALA A 83 9.29 -11.00 2.73
CA ALA A 83 10.37 -11.88 2.29
C ALA A 83 9.82 -13.27 1.93
N THR A 84 8.94 -13.84 2.76
CA THR A 84 8.29 -15.14 2.51
C THR A 84 7.45 -15.11 1.23
N LEU A 85 6.66 -14.06 1.00
CA LEU A 85 5.88 -13.91 -0.24
C LEU A 85 6.74 -13.77 -1.49
N SER A 86 7.98 -13.28 -1.34
CA SER A 86 8.94 -13.12 -2.46
C SER A 86 9.65 -14.42 -2.83
N THR A 87 9.48 -15.49 -2.04
CA THR A 87 10.04 -16.81 -2.35
C THR A 87 9.28 -17.50 -3.50
N PRO A 88 9.93 -18.38 -4.28
CA PRO A 88 9.26 -19.20 -5.30
C PRO A 88 8.08 -20.00 -4.74
N GLU A 89 8.21 -20.51 -3.52
CA GLU A 89 7.21 -21.30 -2.80
C GLU A 89 6.02 -20.42 -2.39
N GLY A 90 6.28 -19.23 -1.82
CA GLY A 90 5.26 -18.25 -1.44
C GLY A 90 4.43 -17.80 -2.64
N MET A 91 5.09 -17.48 -3.75
CA MET A 91 4.41 -17.10 -4.99
C MET A 91 3.56 -18.23 -5.59
N GLN A 92 4.05 -19.47 -5.53
CA GLN A 92 3.29 -20.64 -5.99
C GLN A 92 2.04 -20.87 -5.13
N LEU A 93 2.17 -20.75 -3.80
CA LEU A 93 1.05 -20.87 -2.88
C LEU A 93 -0.01 -19.79 -3.16
N CYS A 94 0.39 -18.52 -3.29
CA CYS A 94 -0.52 -17.43 -3.62
C CYS A 94 -1.25 -17.67 -4.94
N ARG A 95 -0.53 -18.11 -5.99
CA ARG A 95 -1.11 -18.40 -7.31
C ARG A 95 -2.09 -19.57 -7.26
N ALA A 96 -1.76 -20.63 -6.53
CA ALA A 96 -2.63 -21.78 -6.36
C ALA A 96 -3.89 -21.42 -5.57
N PHE A 97 -3.73 -20.69 -4.47
CA PHE A 97 -4.82 -20.23 -3.62
C PHE A 97 -5.78 -19.28 -4.37
N ALA A 98 -5.25 -18.38 -5.20
CA ALA A 98 -6.05 -17.46 -6.01
C ALA A 98 -6.98 -18.17 -7.00
N LYS A 99 -6.62 -19.36 -7.49
CA LYS A 99 -7.45 -20.16 -8.42
C LYS A 99 -8.67 -20.80 -7.75
N ILE A 100 -8.68 -20.95 -6.43
CA ILE A 100 -9.81 -21.51 -5.69
C ILE A 100 -10.93 -20.46 -5.70
N LYS A 101 -12.08 -20.74 -6.34
CA LYS A 101 -13.20 -19.77 -6.38
C LYS A 101 -14.14 -19.89 -5.17
N ASP A 102 -14.22 -21.08 -4.60
CA ASP A 102 -15.10 -21.38 -3.47
C ASP A 102 -14.50 -20.85 -2.15
N TYR A 103 -15.27 -20.01 -1.46
CA TYR A 103 -14.87 -19.41 -0.19
C TYR A 103 -14.70 -20.44 0.94
N GLN A 104 -15.57 -21.46 1.00
CA GLN A 104 -15.49 -22.51 2.00
C GLN A 104 -14.24 -23.36 1.81
N VAL A 105 -13.86 -23.63 0.56
CA VAL A 105 -12.60 -24.33 0.25
C VAL A 105 -11.38 -23.49 0.63
N ARG A 106 -11.37 -22.20 0.29
CA ARG A 106 -10.30 -21.28 0.74
C ARG A 106 -10.13 -21.29 2.25
N ARG A 107 -11.23 -21.27 3.00
CA ARG A 107 -11.20 -21.30 4.46
C ARG A 107 -10.58 -22.58 5.00
N LYS A 108 -10.97 -23.74 4.50
CA LYS A 108 -10.38 -25.04 4.88
C LYS A 108 -8.88 -25.10 4.60
N VAL A 109 -8.43 -24.55 3.47
CA VAL A 109 -6.99 -24.48 3.13
C VAL A 109 -6.24 -23.59 4.12
N LEU A 110 -6.81 -22.44 4.49
CA LEU A 110 -6.20 -21.56 5.50
C LEU A 110 -6.13 -22.24 6.87
N ASP A 111 -7.20 -22.93 7.27
CA ASP A 111 -7.23 -23.64 8.55
C ASP A 111 -6.16 -24.75 8.59
N LEU A 112 -5.98 -25.50 7.48
CA LEU A 112 -4.91 -26.48 7.35
C LEU A 112 -3.51 -25.85 7.45
N VAL A 113 -3.25 -24.76 6.73
CA VAL A 113 -1.95 -24.07 6.76
C VAL A 113 -1.63 -23.56 8.16
N LYS A 114 -2.64 -23.09 8.91
CA LYS A 114 -2.47 -22.67 10.31
C LYS A 114 -2.12 -23.84 11.21
N THR A 115 -2.85 -24.95 11.12
CA THR A 115 -2.57 -26.15 11.92
C THR A 115 -1.15 -26.66 11.70
N LEU A 116 -0.66 -26.68 10.46
CA LEU A 116 0.70 -27.08 10.15
C LEU A 116 1.76 -26.08 10.63
N GLY A 117 1.42 -24.80 10.74
CA GLY A 117 2.31 -23.77 11.28
C GLY A 117 2.43 -23.83 12.80
N ASP A 118 1.35 -24.19 13.50
CA ASP A 118 1.30 -24.32 14.95
C ASP A 118 1.99 -25.61 15.45
N GLU A 119 2.14 -26.66 14.62
CA GLU A 119 2.78 -27.94 14.97
C GLU A 119 4.32 -27.85 15.18
N VAL A 120 4.96 -26.72 14.92
CA VAL A 120 6.43 -26.59 15.02
C VAL A 120 6.91 -26.20 16.43
N ASP A 121 6.02 -25.95 17.39
CA ASP A 121 6.38 -25.47 18.75
C ASP A 121 6.26 -26.52 19.89
N GLU A 122 5.93 -27.79 19.61
CA GLU A 122 5.79 -28.84 20.65
C GLU A 122 6.93 -29.90 20.64
N GLY A 123 8.18 -29.50 20.34
CA GLY A 123 9.28 -30.43 20.12
C GLY A 123 10.56 -30.28 20.95
N SER A 124 10.65 -29.38 21.92
CA SER A 124 11.90 -29.13 22.66
C SER A 124 11.72 -29.02 24.18
N GLU A 125 11.14 -30.03 24.83
CA GLU A 125 11.39 -30.28 26.25
C GLU A 125 11.08 -31.74 26.61
N LYS A 126 12.13 -32.59 26.58
CA LYS A 126 12.45 -33.63 27.59
C LYS A 126 13.46 -34.63 27.01
N GLY A 127 14.64 -34.67 27.63
CA GLY A 127 15.71 -35.63 27.39
C GLY A 127 17.02 -35.13 27.96
#